data_AF-A0A4Q1C117-F1
#
_entry.id   AF-A0A4Q1C117-F1
#
_cell.length_a   1.000
_cell.length_b   1.000
_cell.length_c   1.000
_cell.angle_alpha   90.00
_cell.angle_beta   90.00
_cell.angle_gamma   90.00
#
_symmetry.space_group_name_H-M   'P 1'
#
loop_
_entity.id
_entity.type
_entity.pdbx_description
1 polymer ?
#
loop_
_entity_poly.entity_id
_entity_poly.type
_entity_poly.pdbx_seq_one_letter_code
_entity_poly.pdbx_strand_id
1 'polypeptide(L)'
;MELITPEFGLIFWQVLVFGILFFLLAKFAWKPIIQSLHEREESIDQAIKLSEETKKEMAELKAGNEQLLVSARAERDALIKQAKESADAMIAQAKLDAQAAANQEIEKARTAFEQEKVAAVAAIRKEAASLSLDLAEKVLKSQLKDKAAQEKLVSEWIADVTLK
;
A
#
# COMPACT_ATOMS: atom_id res chain seq x y z
N MET A 1 -85.17 -72.81 -36.19
CA MET A 1 -84.41 -71.64 -35.68
C MET A 1 -83.69 -72.05 -34.40
N GLU A 2 -82.70 -72.94 -34.52
CA GLU A 2 -81.85 -73.41 -33.42
C GLU A 2 -80.65 -72.46 -33.24
N LEU A 3 -80.89 -71.20 -32.90
CA LEU A 3 -79.84 -70.18 -32.81
C LEU A 3 -79.74 -69.45 -31.47
N ILE A 4 -80.38 -69.95 -30.41
CA ILE A 4 -80.43 -69.25 -29.11
C ILE A 4 -80.32 -70.20 -27.91
N THR A 5 -79.46 -71.20 -28.01
CA THR A 5 -78.83 -71.77 -26.81
C THR A 5 -77.33 -71.68 -27.05
N PRO A 6 -76.58 -70.85 -26.30
CA PRO A 6 -75.14 -70.86 -26.45
C PRO A 6 -74.66 -72.29 -26.17
N GLU A 7 -73.94 -72.88 -27.11
CA GLU A 7 -73.33 -74.19 -26.89
C GLU A 7 -72.49 -74.07 -25.61
N PHE A 8 -72.82 -74.84 -24.57
CA PHE A 8 -72.12 -74.80 -23.28
C PHE A 8 -70.60 -74.97 -23.44
N GLY A 9 -70.17 -75.63 -24.52
CA GLY A 9 -68.75 -75.74 -24.91
C GLY A 9 -68.08 -74.41 -25.27
N LEU A 10 -68.76 -73.48 -25.96
CA LEU A 10 -68.20 -72.18 -26.31
C LEU A 10 -68.02 -71.29 -25.07
N ILE A 11 -68.99 -71.28 -24.16
CA ILE A 11 -68.89 -70.53 -22.89
C ILE A 11 -67.74 -71.09 -22.05
N PHE A 12 -67.60 -72.41 -21.95
CA PHE A 12 -66.51 -73.03 -21.21
C PHE A 12 -65.13 -72.61 -21.76
N TRP A 13 -64.96 -72.66 -23.09
CA TRP A 13 -63.69 -72.27 -23.72
C TRP A 13 -63.41 -70.77 -23.63
N GLN A 14 -64.44 -69.93 -23.71
CA GLN A 14 -64.31 -68.49 -23.52
C GLN A 14 -63.90 -68.13 -22.08
N VAL A 15 -64.50 -68.77 -21.07
CA VAL A 15 -64.12 -68.59 -19.66
C VAL A 15 -62.71 -69.12 -19.40
N LEU A 16 -62.32 -70.26 -19.98
CA LEU A 16 -60.96 -70.77 -19.83
C LEU A 16 -59.93 -69.81 -20.45
N VAL A 17 -60.14 -69.38 -21.68
CA VAL A 17 -59.22 -68.44 -22.37
C VAL A 17 -59.17 -67.10 -21.63
N PHE A 18 -60.32 -66.58 -21.17
CA PHE A 18 -60.36 -65.37 -20.36
C PHE A 18 -59.63 -65.55 -19.02
N GLY A 19 -59.81 -66.68 -18.34
CA GLY A 19 -59.11 -67.00 -17.09
C GLY A 19 -57.61 -67.09 -17.26
N ILE A 20 -57.14 -67.75 -18.33
CA ILE A 20 -55.72 -67.83 -18.69
C ILE A 20 -55.17 -66.42 -19.00
N LEU A 21 -55.87 -65.63 -19.81
CA LEU A 21 -55.48 -64.26 -20.13
C LEU A 21 -55.44 -63.37 -18.89
N PHE A 22 -56.45 -63.47 -18.02
CA PHE A 22 -56.51 -62.73 -16.76
C PHE A 22 -55.35 -63.09 -15.85
N PHE A 23 -55.02 -64.39 -15.72
CA PHE A 23 -53.88 -64.82 -14.90
C PHE A 23 -52.55 -64.33 -15.48
N LEU A 24 -52.37 -64.36 -16.80
CA LEU A 24 -51.20 -63.79 -17.47
C LEU A 24 -51.11 -62.29 -17.22
N LEU A 25 -52.18 -61.52 -17.43
CA LEU A 25 -52.18 -60.07 -17.18
C LEU A 25 -51.97 -59.74 -15.69
N ALA A 26 -52.61 -60.45 -14.77
CA ALA A 26 -52.44 -60.25 -13.34
C ALA A 26 -50.98 -60.51 -12.91
N LYS A 27 -50.32 -61.53 -13.46
CA LYS A 27 -48.92 -61.84 -13.16
C LYS A 27 -47.94 -60.88 -13.84
N PHE A 28 -48.18 -60.52 -15.10
CA PHE A 28 -47.23 -59.78 -15.93
C PHE A 28 -47.42 -58.25 -15.93
N ALA A 29 -48.66 -57.75 -15.86
CA ALA A 29 -48.94 -56.31 -15.94
C ALA A 29 -48.90 -55.61 -14.57
N TRP A 30 -49.24 -56.32 -13.48
CA TRP A 30 -49.30 -55.69 -12.15
C TRP A 30 -47.94 -55.22 -11.64
N LYS A 31 -46.90 -56.03 -11.85
CA LYS A 31 -45.52 -55.72 -11.43
C LYS A 31 -44.96 -54.44 -12.09
N PRO A 32 -44.96 -54.28 -13.43
CA PRO A 32 -44.43 -53.06 -14.07
C PRO A 32 -45.25 -51.80 -13.75
N ILE A 33 -46.58 -51.91 -13.59
CA ILE A 33 -47.42 -50.76 -13.24
C ILE A 33 -47.03 -50.22 -11.86
N ILE A 34 -46.97 -51.09 -10.85
CA ILE A 34 -46.60 -50.69 -9.48
C ILE A 34 -45.16 -50.18 -9.42
N GLN A 35 -44.24 -50.80 -10.18
CA GLN A 35 -42.87 -50.32 -10.30
C GLN A 35 -42.81 -48.89 -10.87
N SER A 36 -43.54 -48.61 -11.95
CA SER A 36 -43.57 -47.26 -12.55
C SER A 36 -44.15 -46.19 -11.62
N LEU A 37 -45.08 -46.58 -10.74
CA LEU A 37 -45.66 -45.72 -9.72
C LEU A 37 -44.65 -45.42 -8.60
N HIS A 38 -43.93 -46.44 -8.13
CA HIS A 38 -42.86 -46.25 -7.14
C HIS A 38 -41.72 -45.39 -7.70
N GLU A 39 -41.29 -45.64 -8.94
CA GLU A 39 -40.26 -44.82 -9.60
C GLU A 39 -40.69 -43.35 -9.70
N ARG A 40 -41.97 -43.08 -10.01
CA ARG A 40 -42.51 -41.72 -10.01
C ARG A 40 -42.53 -41.11 -8.62
N GLU A 41 -43.03 -41.83 -7.62
CA GLU A 41 -43.08 -41.37 -6.23
C GLU A 41 -41.67 -41.04 -5.72
N GLU A 42 -40.72 -41.94 -5.91
CA GLU A 42 -39.33 -41.77 -5.53
C GLU A 42 -38.69 -40.57 -6.25
N SER A 43 -38.92 -40.42 -7.56
CA SER A 43 -38.38 -39.27 -8.31
C SER A 43 -38.92 -37.94 -7.82
N ILE A 44 -40.19 -37.88 -7.42
CA ILE A 44 -40.83 -36.67 -6.89
C ILE A 44 -40.28 -36.35 -5.49
N ASP A 45 -40.19 -37.35 -4.62
CA ASP A 45 -39.63 -37.19 -3.28
C ASP A 45 -38.17 -36.72 -3.34
N GLN A 46 -37.36 -37.34 -4.21
CA GLN A 46 -35.98 -36.93 -4.45
C GLN A 46 -35.89 -35.49 -5.01
N ALA A 47 -36.75 -35.12 -5.96
CA ALA A 47 -36.76 -33.77 -6.52
C ALA A 47 -37.15 -32.71 -5.49
N ILE A 48 -38.12 -33.02 -4.60
CA ILE A 48 -38.53 -32.13 -3.52
C ILE A 48 -37.40 -31.98 -2.50
N LYS A 49 -36.80 -33.09 -2.03
CA LYS A 49 -35.68 -33.06 -1.10
C LYS A 49 -34.51 -32.28 -1.65
N LEU A 50 -34.12 -32.52 -2.90
CA LEU A 50 -33.05 -31.78 -3.55
C LEU A 50 -33.36 -30.29 -3.64
N SER A 51 -34.62 -29.92 -3.93
CA SER A 51 -35.02 -28.50 -3.97
C SER A 51 -34.92 -27.83 -2.60
N GLU A 52 -35.33 -28.52 -1.53
CA GLU A 52 -35.23 -28.01 -0.16
C GLU A 52 -33.77 -27.87 0.30
N GLU A 53 -32.94 -28.88 0.03
CA GLU A 53 -31.50 -28.84 0.30
C GLU A 53 -30.83 -27.70 -0.47
N THR A 54 -31.09 -27.58 -1.77
CA THR A 54 -30.54 -26.50 -2.60
C THR A 54 -30.95 -25.12 -2.08
N LYS A 55 -32.21 -24.94 -1.67
CA LYS A 55 -32.70 -23.67 -1.09
C LYS A 55 -31.99 -23.36 0.23
N LYS A 56 -31.77 -24.37 1.07
CA LYS A 56 -31.05 -24.22 2.33
C LYS A 56 -29.59 -23.84 2.10
N GLU A 57 -28.88 -24.57 1.23
CA GLU A 57 -27.50 -24.27 0.86
C GLU A 57 -27.38 -22.86 0.25
N MET A 58 -28.31 -22.46 -0.62
CA MET A 58 -28.35 -21.10 -1.17
C MET A 58 -28.53 -20.03 -0.09
N ALA A 59 -29.39 -20.28 0.91
CA ALA A 59 -29.60 -19.36 2.02
C ALA A 59 -28.34 -19.24 2.89
N GLU A 60 -27.69 -20.36 3.20
CA GLU A 60 -26.42 -20.40 3.94
C GLU A 60 -25.30 -19.69 3.18
N LEU A 61 -25.17 -19.94 1.87
CA LEU A 61 -24.18 -19.30 1.02
C LEU A 61 -24.44 -17.79 0.88
N LYS A 62 -25.70 -17.36 0.83
CA LYS A 62 -26.06 -15.94 0.81
C LYS A 62 -25.71 -15.26 2.13
N ALA A 63 -26.03 -15.88 3.26
CA ALA A 63 -25.68 -15.38 4.59
C ALA A 63 -24.15 -15.30 4.77
N GLY A 64 -23.42 -16.34 4.35
CA GLY A 64 -21.96 -16.36 4.38
C GLY A 64 -21.33 -15.27 3.51
N ASN A 65 -21.86 -15.05 2.30
CA ASN A 65 -21.39 -13.95 1.44
C ASN A 65 -21.67 -12.57 2.03
N GLU A 66 -22.84 -12.36 2.64
CA GLU A 66 -23.16 -11.10 3.29
C GLU A 66 -22.23 -10.83 4.47
N GLN A 67 -21.97 -11.84 5.30
CA GLN A 67 -21.00 -11.75 6.39
C GLN A 67 -19.57 -11.46 5.88
N LEU A 68 -19.15 -12.14 4.80
CA LEU A 68 -17.84 -11.92 4.17
C LEU A 68 -17.72 -10.51 3.60
N LEU A 69 -18.78 -9.96 3.00
CA LEU A 69 -18.81 -8.58 2.51
C LEU A 69 -18.71 -7.57 3.65
N VAL A 70 -19.37 -7.83 4.77
CA VAL A 70 -19.28 -6.98 5.96
C VAL A 70 -17.87 -7.01 6.56
N SER A 71 -17.28 -8.20 6.72
CA SER A 71 -15.90 -8.33 7.23
C SER A 71 -14.89 -7.67 6.30
N ALA A 72 -15.00 -7.89 4.98
CA ALA A 72 -14.11 -7.28 3.99
C ALA A 72 -14.22 -5.74 4.00
N ARG A 73 -15.42 -5.18 4.19
CA ARG A 73 -15.59 -3.72 4.33
C ARG A 73 -14.96 -3.20 5.61
N ALA A 74 -15.15 -3.90 6.73
CA ALA A 74 -14.55 -3.53 8.02
C ALA A 74 -13.01 -3.58 7.96
N GLU A 75 -12.44 -4.63 7.37
CA GLU A 75 -10.99 -4.75 7.16
C GLU A 75 -10.45 -3.66 6.23
N ARG A 76 -11.14 -3.38 5.12
CA ARG A 76 -10.78 -2.28 4.21
C ARG A 76 -10.75 -0.95 4.97
N ASP A 77 -11.78 -0.66 5.75
CA ASP A 77 -11.88 0.62 6.47
C ASP A 77 -10.82 0.73 7.56
N ALA A 78 -10.50 -0.38 8.25
CA ALA A 78 -9.39 -0.46 9.18
C ALA A 78 -8.04 -0.21 8.49
N LEU A 79 -7.81 -0.82 7.32
CA LEU A 79 -6.58 -0.65 6.54
C LEU A 79 -6.42 0.79 6.05
N ILE A 80 -7.50 1.41 5.56
CA ILE A 80 -7.49 2.82 5.14
C ILE A 80 -7.20 3.73 6.32
N LYS A 81 -7.79 3.46 7.50
CA LYS A 81 -7.52 4.23 8.71
C LYS A 81 -6.06 4.10 9.13
N GLN A 82 -5.53 2.89 9.19
CA GLN A 82 -4.13 2.64 9.53
C GLN A 82 -3.16 3.29 8.53
N ALA A 83 -3.48 3.25 7.23
CA ALA A 83 -2.68 3.91 6.20
C ALA A 83 -2.65 5.43 6.38
N LYS A 84 -3.79 6.05 6.72
CA LYS A 84 -3.85 7.49 7.03
C LYS A 84 -3.05 7.84 8.27
N GLU A 85 -3.22 7.09 9.36
CA GLU A 85 -2.47 7.30 10.61
C GLU A 85 -0.95 7.15 10.38
N SER A 86 -0.53 6.15 9.62
CA SER A 86 0.87 5.95 9.25
C SER A 86 1.40 7.08 8.36
N ALA A 87 0.60 7.57 7.41
CA ALA A 87 0.99 8.68 6.55
C ALA A 87 1.13 9.99 7.35
N ASP A 88 0.19 10.28 8.24
CA ASP A 88 0.24 11.45 9.11
C ASP A 88 1.45 11.40 10.05
N ALA A 89 1.72 10.23 10.64
CA ALA A 89 2.91 10.00 11.46
C ALA A 89 4.20 10.19 10.66
N MET A 90 4.27 9.66 9.43
CA MET A 90 5.43 9.83 8.55
C MET A 90 5.66 11.30 8.19
N ILE A 91 4.60 12.05 7.88
CA ILE A 91 4.68 13.48 7.57
C ILE A 91 5.13 14.27 8.80
N ALA A 92 4.61 13.94 9.99
CA ALA A 92 5.03 14.58 11.24
C ALA A 92 6.51 14.33 11.52
N GLN A 93 6.97 13.08 11.40
CA GLN A 93 8.38 12.74 11.58
C GLN A 93 9.27 13.43 10.55
N ALA A 94 8.89 13.42 9.26
CA ALA A 94 9.64 14.10 8.21
C ALA A 94 9.76 15.62 8.46
N LYS A 95 8.71 16.27 9.00
CA LYS A 95 8.78 17.68 9.40
C LYS A 95 9.75 17.91 10.55
N LEU A 96 9.72 17.05 11.57
CA LEU A 96 10.66 17.14 12.70
C LEU A 96 12.11 16.96 12.23
N ASP A 97 12.37 15.95 11.41
CA ASP A 97 13.69 15.67 10.86
C ASP A 97 14.17 16.82 9.97
N ALA A 98 13.30 17.37 9.12
CA ALA A 98 13.62 18.53 8.29
C ALA A 98 13.93 19.77 9.13
N GLN A 99 13.19 20.00 10.22
CA GLN A 99 13.44 21.14 11.10
C GLN A 99 14.75 20.97 11.89
N ALA A 100 15.06 19.75 12.33
CA ALA A 100 16.35 19.43 12.96
C ALA A 100 17.52 19.63 11.99
N ALA A 101 17.40 19.14 10.75
CA ALA A 101 18.41 19.32 9.71
C ALA A 101 18.60 20.80 9.34
N ALA A 102 17.51 21.56 9.21
CA ALA A 102 17.57 23.00 8.94
C ALA A 102 18.28 23.77 10.07
N ASN A 103 17.97 23.46 11.32
CA ASN A 103 18.65 24.08 12.47
C ASN A 103 20.14 23.74 12.49
N GLN A 104 20.50 22.49 12.20
CA GLN A 104 21.89 22.07 12.11
C GLN A 104 22.63 22.81 10.99
N GLU A 105 21.99 23.00 9.84
CA GLU A 105 22.56 23.73 8.71
C GLU A 105 22.74 25.21 9.02
N ILE A 106 21.79 25.84 9.71
CA ILE A 106 21.91 27.24 10.16
C ILE A 106 23.08 27.40 11.13
N GLU A 107 23.25 26.48 12.07
CA GLU A 107 24.38 26.55 13.02
C GLU A 107 25.73 26.34 12.33
N LYS A 108 25.82 25.45 11.33
CA LYS A 108 27.01 25.33 10.46
C LYS A 108 27.27 26.61 9.67
N ALA A 109 26.24 27.21 9.09
CA ALA A 109 26.36 28.46 8.34
C ALA A 109 26.83 29.61 9.24
N ARG A 110 26.34 29.69 10.49
CA ARG A 110 26.78 30.68 11.48
C ARG A 110 28.24 30.49 11.86
N THR A 111 28.67 29.25 12.09
CA THR A 111 30.07 28.96 12.41
C THR A 111 31.00 29.27 11.23
N ALA A 112 30.61 28.93 10.00
CA ALA A 112 31.34 29.32 8.80
C ALA A 112 31.42 30.85 8.64
N PHE A 113 30.31 31.56 8.86
CA PHE A 113 30.26 33.02 8.78
C PHE A 113 31.18 33.71 9.79
N GLU A 114 31.21 33.26 11.04
CA GLU A 114 32.12 33.83 12.04
C GLU A 114 33.60 33.56 11.68
N GLN A 115 33.92 32.38 11.15
CA GLN A 115 35.27 32.09 10.64
C GLN A 115 35.66 33.01 9.47
N GLU A 116 34.74 33.21 8.52
CA GLU A 116 34.96 34.07 7.35
C GLU A 116 35.10 35.54 7.75
N LYS A 117 34.32 36.01 8.73
CA LYS A 117 34.45 37.35 9.31
C LYS A 117 35.81 37.56 9.97
N VAL A 118 36.31 36.59 10.74
CA VAL A 118 37.65 36.66 11.33
C VAL A 118 38.73 36.73 10.24
N ALA A 119 38.60 35.91 9.19
CA ALA A 119 39.51 35.93 8.04
C ALA A 119 39.46 37.29 7.29
N ALA A 120 38.27 37.85 7.07
CA ALA A 120 38.09 39.15 6.43
C ALA A 120 38.72 40.29 7.24
N VAL A 121 38.53 40.30 8.57
CA VAL A 121 39.18 41.30 9.45
C VAL A 121 40.70 41.17 9.42
N ALA A 122 41.22 39.94 9.41
CA ALA A 122 42.65 39.70 9.27
C ALA A 122 43.20 40.19 7.91
N ALA A 123 42.46 39.98 6.82
CA ALA A 123 42.80 40.48 5.49
C ALA A 123 42.84 42.03 5.47
N ILE A 124 41.82 42.69 6.01
CA ILE A 124 41.76 44.16 6.11
C ILE A 124 42.95 44.71 6.91
N ARG A 125 43.31 44.08 8.04
CA ARG A 125 44.46 44.49 8.85
C ARG A 125 45.77 44.38 8.07
N LYS A 126 45.95 43.30 7.31
CA LYS A 126 47.13 43.10 6.46
C LYS A 126 47.23 44.18 5.37
N GLU A 127 46.11 44.49 4.72
CA GLU A 127 46.04 45.50 3.68
C GLU A 127 46.29 46.91 4.23
N ALA A 128 45.73 47.25 5.40
CA ALA A 128 45.99 48.50 6.09
C ALA A 128 47.47 48.64 6.51
N ALA A 129 48.11 47.57 6.96
CA ALA A 129 49.54 47.56 7.28
C ALA A 129 50.40 47.81 6.03
N SER A 130 50.05 47.18 4.90
CA SER A 130 50.73 47.43 3.61
C SER A 130 50.61 48.88 3.16
N LEU A 131 49.40 49.43 3.17
CA LEU A 131 49.14 50.85 2.83
C LEU A 131 49.88 51.81 3.75
N SER A 132 49.97 51.49 5.04
CA SER A 132 50.70 52.31 6.01
C SER A 132 52.22 52.29 5.74
N LEU A 133 52.76 51.12 5.37
CA LEU A 133 54.17 50.99 5.00
C LEU A 133 54.48 51.74 3.70
N ASP A 134 53.63 51.63 2.68
CA ASP A 134 53.75 52.35 1.42
C ASP A 134 53.69 53.87 1.62
N LEU A 135 52.81 54.34 2.52
CA LEU A 135 52.71 55.75 2.88
C LEU A 135 53.97 56.22 3.64
N ALA A 136 54.43 55.44 4.62
CA ALA A 136 55.65 55.73 5.35
C ALA A 136 56.87 55.80 4.41
N GLU A 137 56.98 54.90 3.43
CA GLU A 137 58.02 54.91 2.42
C GLU A 137 57.94 56.18 1.54
N LYS A 138 56.75 56.57 1.11
CA LYS A 138 56.53 57.81 0.33
C LYS A 138 56.89 59.06 1.14
N VAL A 139 56.49 59.14 2.41
CA VAL A 139 56.80 60.28 3.30
C VAL A 139 58.29 60.32 3.61
N LEU A 140 58.93 59.18 3.86
CA LEU A 140 60.37 59.11 4.10
C LEU A 140 61.16 59.54 2.85
N LYS A 141 60.76 59.06 1.66
CA LYS A 141 61.35 59.49 0.38
C LYS A 141 61.15 60.99 0.12
N SER A 142 60.04 61.60 0.56
CA SER A 142 59.82 63.03 0.40
C SER A 142 60.64 63.87 1.39
N GLN A 143 60.77 63.44 2.64
CA GLN A 143 61.60 64.09 3.67
C GLN A 143 63.10 63.97 3.39
N LEU A 144 63.55 62.86 2.79
CA LEU A 144 64.95 62.62 2.43
C LEU A 144 65.32 63.15 1.02
N LYS A 145 64.50 63.98 0.39
CA LYS A 145 64.81 64.55 -0.94
C LYS A 145 66.02 65.51 -0.91
N ASP A 146 66.23 66.20 0.20
CA ASP A 146 67.29 67.20 0.33
C ASP A 146 68.58 66.58 0.91
N LYS A 147 69.72 66.95 0.31
CA LYS A 147 71.05 66.45 0.68
C LYS A 147 71.42 66.71 2.15
N ALA A 148 70.97 67.86 2.68
CA ALA A 148 71.17 68.23 4.08
C ALA A 148 70.41 67.31 5.07
N ALA A 149 69.22 66.83 4.71
CA ALA A 149 68.45 65.91 5.53
C ALA A 149 69.09 64.51 5.56
N GLN A 150 69.65 64.06 4.42
CA GLN A 150 70.39 62.80 4.32
C GLN A 150 71.69 62.83 5.14
N GLU A 151 72.48 63.91 5.06
CA GLU A 151 73.71 64.07 5.85
C GLU A 151 73.42 64.09 7.37
N LYS A 152 72.33 64.71 7.79
CA LYS A 152 71.90 64.74 9.19
C LYS A 152 71.53 63.35 9.72
N LEU A 153 70.78 62.56 8.95
CA LEU A 153 70.42 61.18 9.31
C LEU A 153 71.66 60.28 9.46
N VAL A 154 72.63 60.41 8.54
CA VAL A 154 73.89 59.66 8.61
C VAL A 154 74.70 60.05 9.85
N SER A 155 74.74 61.34 10.20
CA SER A 155 75.42 61.80 11.41
C SER A 155 74.76 61.30 12.69
N GLU A 156 73.42 61.23 12.76
CA GLU A 156 72.68 60.66 13.89
C GLU A 156 72.89 59.15 14.02
N TRP A 157 72.88 58.39 12.92
CA TRP A 157 73.15 56.95 12.94
C TRP A 157 74.57 56.63 13.40
N ILE A 158 75.56 57.40 12.95
CA ILE A 158 76.94 57.25 13.40
C ILE A 158 77.05 57.59 14.91
N ALA A 159 76.28 58.55 15.41
CA ALA A 159 76.24 58.88 16.83
C ALA A 159 75.56 57.79 17.68
N ASP A 160 74.47 57.19 17.20
CA ASP A 160 73.73 56.16 17.94
C ASP A 160 74.47 54.81 17.98
N VAL A 161 75.25 54.49 16.93
CA VAL A 161 76.13 53.30 16.89
C VAL A 161 77.40 53.49 17.72
N THR A 162 77.89 54.73 17.88
CA THR A 162 79.06 55.01 18.74
C THR A 162 78.71 55.18 20.22
N LEU A 163 77.41 55.20 20.58
CA LEU A 163 76.89 55.25 21.95
C LEU A 163 76.50 53.86 22.54
N LYS A 164 76.84 52.76 21.86
CA LYS A 164 76.88 51.40 22.42
C LYS A 164 78.31 50.88 22.47
#